data_AF-A0A391P427-F1
#
_entry.id   AF-A0A391P427-F1
#
_cell.length_a   1.000
_cell.length_b   1.000
_cell.length_c   1.000
_cell.angle_alpha   90.00
_cell.angle_beta   90.00
_cell.angle_gamma   90.00
#
_symmetry.space_group_name_H-M   'P 1'
#
loop_
_entity.id
_entity.type
_entity.pdbx_description
1 polymer ?
#
loop_
_entity_poly.entity_id
_entity_poly.type
_entity_poly.pdbx_seq_one_letter_code
_entity_poly.pdbx_strand_id
1 'polypeptide(L)'
;MENSVTLEQALNRIEELEKENAELRKELEYYRNRKMSGRQKHNAKWMAIYNDFVACYESGMTMVEIAKRNNVSERTIYRYKAYYDEMKKTEE
;
A
#
# COMPACT_ATOMS: atom_id res chain seq x y z
N MET A 1 -4.70 26.20 -34.65
CA MET A 1 -5.04 27.56 -34.23
C MET A 1 -4.49 27.74 -32.84
N GLU A 2 -3.51 28.63 -32.68
CA GLU A 2 -2.97 28.97 -31.37
C GLU A 2 -4.09 29.52 -30.50
N ASN A 3 -4.41 28.82 -29.41
CA ASN A 3 -5.33 29.32 -28.41
C ASN A 3 -4.63 30.49 -27.71
N SER A 4 -4.83 31.72 -28.20
CA SER A 4 -4.48 32.92 -27.46
C SER A 4 -5.44 33.04 -26.28
N VAL A 5 -5.20 32.26 -25.23
CA VAL A 5 -5.88 32.43 -23.95
C VAL A 5 -5.59 33.86 -23.51
N THR A 6 -6.63 34.68 -23.36
CA THR A 6 -6.41 36.05 -22.91
C THR A 6 -5.82 36.01 -21.50
N LEU A 7 -4.96 36.97 -21.17
CA LEU A 7 -4.32 37.03 -19.84
C LEU A 7 -5.36 36.92 -18.72
N GLU A 8 -6.54 37.52 -18.92
CA GLU A 8 -7.67 37.48 -18.00
C GLU A 8 -8.27 36.07 -17.83
N GLN A 9 -8.43 35.31 -18.92
CA GLN A 9 -8.89 33.92 -18.85
C GLN A 9 -7.87 33.01 -18.14
N ALA A 10 -6.58 33.26 -18.36
CA ALA A 10 -5.52 32.53 -17.67
C ALA A 10 -5.51 32.84 -16.16
N LEU A 11 -5.72 34.11 -15.78
CA LEU A 11 -5.81 34.53 -14.38
C LEU A 11 -7.03 33.92 -13.69
N ASN A 12 -8.20 33.95 -14.33
CA ASN A 12 -9.41 33.31 -13.78
C ASN A 12 -9.23 31.80 -13.60
N ARG A 13 -8.55 31.14 -14.53
CA ARG A 13 -8.27 29.70 -14.42
C ARG A 13 -7.29 29.37 -13.30
N ILE A 14 -6.30 30.24 -13.05
CA ILE A 14 -5.36 30.08 -11.94
C ILE A 14 -6.12 30.20 -10.60
N GLU A 15 -7.00 31.19 -10.46
CA GLU A 15 -7.80 31.39 -9.25
C GLU A 15 -8.71 30.18 -8.95
N GLU A 16 -9.36 29.62 -9.97
CA GLU A 16 -10.14 28.37 -9.84
C GLU A 16 -9.29 27.21 -9.35
N LEU A 17 -8.10 27.01 -9.94
CA LEU A 17 -7.19 25.92 -9.60
C LEU A 17 -6.57 26.07 -8.20
N GLU A 18 -6.37 27.30 -7.73
CA GLU A 18 -5.91 27.56 -6.36
C GLU A 18 -6.98 27.19 -5.33
N LYS A 19 -8.25 27.51 -5.61
CA LYS A 19 -9.38 27.12 -4.77
C LYS A 19 -9.55 25.60 -4.74
N GLU A 20 -9.49 24.94 -5.89
CA GLU A 20 -9.55 23.48 -6.01
C GLU A 20 -8.38 22.82 -5.25
N ASN A 21 -7.16 23.33 -5.40
CA ASN A 21 -6.00 22.85 -4.64
C ASN A 21 -6.20 22.99 -3.13
N ALA A 22 -6.78 24.10 -2.67
CA ALA A 22 -7.03 24.32 -1.24
C ALA A 22 -8.06 23.32 -0.69
N GLU A 23 -9.10 22.99 -1.45
CA GLU A 23 -10.11 21.99 -1.09
C GLU A 23 -9.52 20.58 -1.06
N LEU A 24 -8.76 20.19 -2.11
CA LEU A 24 -8.09 18.90 -2.18
C LEU A 24 -7.09 18.68 -1.04
N ARG A 25 -6.35 19.73 -0.64
CA ARG A 25 -5.43 19.66 0.52
C ARG A 25 -6.17 19.38 1.83
N LYS A 26 -7.33 20.01 2.05
CA LYS A 26 -8.17 19.75 3.22
C LYS A 26 -8.72 18.32 3.21
N GLU A 27 -9.13 17.82 2.06
CA GLU A 27 -9.60 16.44 1.93
C GLU A 27 -8.48 15.42 2.19
N LEU A 28 -7.27 15.66 1.68
CA LEU A 28 -6.09 14.84 1.99
C LEU A 28 -5.75 14.86 3.48
N GLU A 29 -5.84 16.01 4.13
CA GLU A 29 -5.62 16.15 5.57
C GLU A 29 -6.70 15.40 6.37
N TYR A 30 -7.97 15.49 5.94
CA TYR A 30 -9.06 14.69 6.50
C TYR A 30 -8.79 13.19 6.40
N TYR A 31 -8.40 12.67 5.22
CA TYR A 31 -8.10 11.25 5.07
C TYR A 31 -6.84 10.80 5.82
N ARG A 32 -5.81 11.64 5.92
CA ARG A 32 -4.61 11.36 6.74
C ARG A 32 -4.95 11.27 8.23
N ASN A 33 -5.79 12.18 8.71
CA ASN A 33 -6.15 12.26 10.13
C ASN A 33 -7.34 11.35 10.49
N ARG A 34 -8.00 10.75 9.51
CA ARG A 34 -9.08 9.79 9.75
C ARG A 34 -8.50 8.56 10.44
N LYS A 35 -8.89 8.34 11.69
CA LYS A 35 -8.69 7.02 12.33
C LYS A 35 -9.38 6.00 11.43
N MET A 36 -8.60 5.10 10.82
CA MET A 36 -9.12 3.90 10.18
C MET A 36 -9.67 2.99 11.28
N SER A 37 -10.86 3.29 11.80
CA SER A 37 -11.58 2.43 12.73
C SER A 37 -12.00 1.17 11.97
N GLY A 38 -11.17 0.13 12.02
CA GLY A 38 -11.36 -1.13 11.33
C GLY A 38 -10.17 -2.07 11.51
N ARG A 39 -10.30 -3.31 11.03
CA ARG A 39 -9.19 -4.27 10.95
C ARG A 39 -8.08 -3.66 10.11
N GLN A 40 -6.87 -3.54 10.67
CA GLN A 40 -5.71 -3.10 9.88
C GLN A 40 -5.56 -4.04 8.68
N LYS A 41 -5.66 -3.49 7.46
CA LYS A 41 -5.25 -4.21 6.26
C LYS A 41 -3.76 -4.51 6.38
N HIS A 42 -3.30 -5.57 5.72
CA HIS A 42 -1.88 -5.92 5.68
C HIS A 42 -1.08 -4.67 5.28
N ASN A 43 -0.26 -4.19 6.21
CA ASN A 43 0.50 -2.97 6.04
C ASN A 43 1.82 -3.27 5.33
N ALA A 44 2.59 -2.22 5.01
CA ALA A 44 3.88 -2.38 4.33
C ALA A 44 4.84 -3.34 5.07
N LYS A 45 4.82 -3.31 6.42
CA LYS A 45 5.61 -4.22 7.24
C LYS A 45 5.19 -5.68 7.07
N TRP A 46 3.89 -5.96 7.01
CA TRP A 46 3.37 -7.30 6.75
C TRP A 46 3.79 -7.79 5.37
N MET A 47 3.63 -6.95 4.33
CA MET A 47 4.02 -7.30 2.95
C MET A 47 5.51 -7.62 2.84
N ALA A 48 6.36 -6.85 3.53
CA ALA A 48 7.81 -7.10 3.53
C ALA A 48 8.17 -8.46 4.11
N ILE A 49 7.58 -8.83 5.26
CA ILE A 49 7.85 -10.13 5.91
C ILE A 49 7.26 -11.27 5.07
N TYR A 50 6.08 -11.08 4.46
CA TYR A 50 5.49 -12.09 3.57
C TYR A 50 6.37 -12.35 2.33
N ASN A 51 6.89 -11.29 1.70
CA ASN A 51 7.76 -11.44 0.54
C ASN A 51 9.09 -12.14 0.89
N ASP A 52 9.70 -11.83 2.04
CA ASP A 52 10.91 -12.54 2.51
C ASP A 52 10.58 -14.00 2.84
N PHE A 53 9.39 -14.28 3.39
CA PHE A 53 8.90 -15.64 3.57
C PHE A 53 8.81 -16.40 2.25
N VAL A 54 8.17 -15.85 1.21
CA VAL A 54 8.03 -16.52 -0.09
C VAL A 54 9.41 -16.84 -0.68
N ALA A 55 10.32 -15.87 -0.71
CA ALA A 55 11.67 -16.07 -1.23
C ALA A 55 12.48 -17.13 -0.44
N CYS A 56 12.39 -17.11 0.89
CA CYS A 56 13.08 -18.10 1.71
C CYS A 56 12.45 -19.50 1.60
N TYR A 57 11.13 -19.58 1.47
CA TYR A 57 10.43 -20.84 1.33
C TYR A 57 10.71 -21.50 -0.02
N GLU A 58 10.70 -20.74 -1.11
CA GLU A 58 11.04 -21.23 -2.45
C GLU A 58 12.51 -21.62 -2.60
N SER A 59 13.41 -21.02 -1.82
CA SER A 59 14.82 -21.44 -1.74
C SER A 59 15.06 -22.70 -0.88
N GLY A 60 14.01 -23.30 -0.32
CA GLY A 60 14.09 -24.55 0.44
C GLY A 60 14.44 -24.38 1.93
N MET A 61 14.38 -23.17 2.48
CA MET A 61 14.62 -22.92 3.89
C MET A 61 13.47 -23.46 4.75
N THR A 62 13.78 -23.96 5.95
CA THR A 62 12.76 -24.51 6.85
C THR A 62 11.95 -23.40 7.53
N MET A 63 10.71 -23.70 7.92
CA MET A 63 9.81 -22.74 8.59
C MET A 63 10.43 -22.11 9.84
N VAL A 64 11.21 -22.90 10.60
CA VAL A 64 11.87 -22.48 11.84
C VAL A 64 13.00 -21.49 11.55
N GLU A 65 13.77 -21.72 10.49
CA GLU A 65 14.84 -20.81 10.07
C GLU A 65 14.27 -19.48 9.56
N ILE A 66 13.19 -19.53 8.79
CA ILE A 66 12.51 -18.32 8.30
C ILE A 66 11.93 -17.51 9.47
N ALA A 67 11.34 -18.17 10.46
CA ALA A 67 10.82 -17.54 11.67
C ALA A 67 11.91 -16.80 12.45
N LYS A 68 13.07 -17.46 12.65
CA LYS A 68 14.24 -16.85 13.32
C LYS A 68 14.80 -15.67 12.52
N ARG A 69 14.94 -15.81 11.20
CA ARG A 69 15.45 -14.76 10.29
C ARG A 69 14.58 -13.50 10.33
N ASN A 70 13.26 -13.68 10.31
CA ASN A 70 12.30 -12.57 10.29
C ASN A 70 11.95 -12.05 11.69
N ASN A 71 12.50 -12.65 12.74
CA ASN A 71 12.18 -12.36 14.14
C ASN A 71 10.66 -12.41 14.42
N VAL A 72 10.00 -13.43 13.89
CA VAL A 72 8.56 -13.69 14.05
C VAL A 72 8.32 -15.08 14.63
N SER A 73 7.15 -15.30 15.22
CA SER A 73 6.77 -16.63 15.70
C SER A 73 6.61 -17.61 14.54
N GLU A 74 6.93 -18.89 14.77
CA GLU A 74 6.67 -19.95 13.80
C GLU A 74 5.20 -19.98 13.35
N ARG A 75 4.26 -19.71 14.27
CA ARG A 75 2.83 -19.59 13.95
C ARG A 75 2.55 -18.55 12.86
N THR A 76 3.29 -17.44 12.82
CA THR A 76 3.15 -16.43 11.76
C THR A 76 3.58 -17.00 10.42
N ILE A 77 4.69 -17.73 10.38
CA ILE A 77 5.21 -18.37 9.18
C ILE A 77 4.25 -19.47 8.69
N TYR A 78 3.68 -20.29 9.57
CA TYR A 78 2.66 -21.27 9.20
C TYR A 78 1.39 -20.63 8.62
N ARG A 79 0.98 -19.45 9.11
CA ARG A 79 -0.12 -18.69 8.50
C ARG A 79 0.24 -18.18 7.11
N TYR A 80 1.48 -17.76 6.90
CA TYR A 80 1.95 -17.33 5.56
C TYR A 80 2.00 -18.49 4.59
N LYS A 81 2.43 -19.67 5.06
CA LYS A 81 2.38 -20.90 4.26
C LYS A 81 0.94 -21.23 3.82
N ALA A 82 -0.02 -21.19 4.74
CA ALA A 82 -1.42 -21.46 4.40
C ALA A 82 -1.95 -20.48 3.34
N TYR A 83 -1.64 -19.19 3.48
CA TYR A 83 -2.02 -18.16 2.50
C TYR A 83 -1.34 -18.37 1.14
N TYR A 84 -0.05 -18.72 1.13
CA TYR A 84 0.69 -19.03 -0.08
C TYR A 84 0.10 -20.26 -0.81
N ASP A 85 -0.22 -21.32 -0.07
CA ASP A 85 -0.83 -22.54 -0.62
C ASP A 85 -2.23 -22.25 -1.20
N GLU A 86 -3.02 -21.37 -0.58
CA GLU A 86 -4.33 -20.91 -1.12
C GLU A 86 -4.16 -20.11 -2.43
N MET A 87 -3.19 -19.19 -2.48
CA MET A 87 -2.92 -18.41 -3.69
C MET A 87 -2.45 -19.30 -4.84
N LYS A 88 -1.52 -20.22 -4.59
CA LYS A 88 -1.04 -21.19 -5.59
C LYS A 88 -2.18 -22.00 -6.22
N LYS A 89 -3.13 -22.47 -5.41
CA LYS A 89 -4.31 -23.23 -5.89
C LYS A 89 -5.28 -22.41 -6.72
N THR A 90 -5.25 -21.09 -6.59
CA THR A 90 -6.13 -20.18 -7.34
C THR A 90 -5.51 -19.77 -8.67
N GLU A 91 -4.19 -19.92 -8.82
CA GLU A 91 -3.44 -19.64 -10.05
C GLU A 91 -3.30 -20.85 -10.98
N GLU A 92 -3.57 -22.07 -10.47
CA GLU A 92 -3.68 -23.33 -11.23
C GLU A 92 -5.09 -23.54 -11.81
#